data_AF-A0A7C2PEQ5-F1
#
_entry.id   AF-A0A7C2PEQ5-F1
#
_cell.length_a   1.000
_cell.length_b   1.000
_cell.length_c   1.000
_cell.angle_alpha   90.00
_cell.angle_beta   90.00
_cell.angle_gamma   90.00
#
_symmetry.space_group_name_H-M   'P 1'
#
loop_
_entity.id
_entity.type
_entity.pdbx_description
1 polymer ?
#
loop_
_entity_poly.entity_id
_entity_poly.type
_entity_poly.pdbx_seq_one_letter_code
_entity_poly.pdbx_strand_id
1 'polypeptide(L)'
;IPPILAVAQQCDCNGKDLLRSIGTGYEIQINLVKGICLHKHKIDHIAHLGPSVAAGIGTLLGLDLDTVYQSIQQALHVTCSTRQSRKGEISSWKAYAPAHAGKLAIEAVDRAMRGEKSPSPIYEGEDSVIAYLLDGPEGEYNVPLSESGEPKLAILESYTKEHSAEYQSQALIDLAFRMRTKIPNFNDIESIVIHTSHHTHYVIGTGSNDPQKMDPNASRETLDHSIMYIFAVALQDGKWHHVTSYTPERTKRPDTVTLWHKITTVESPEWTKRYHDPDPNKKSFGAKVLIHFKNGDTLEDEISLANAHPAGAKPFTRPDYIRKFDTLTEGIIEQKERDRFLGMVQRLPDLTSDDIKKLNVQVPLDRLVNHQKDDRGIF
;
A
#
# COMPACT_ATOMS: atom_id res chain seq x y z
N ILE A 1 -2.15 11.89 -1.16
CA ILE A 1 -3.24 12.48 -1.98
C ILE A 1 -4.32 13.13 -1.13
N PRO A 2 -5.06 12.44 -0.24
CA PRO A 2 -6.25 13.03 0.41
C PRO A 2 -6.01 14.36 1.16
N PRO A 3 -4.93 14.53 1.93
CA PRO A 3 -4.65 15.81 2.61
C PRO A 3 -4.41 16.96 1.62
N ILE A 4 -3.66 16.69 0.55
CA ILE A 4 -3.38 17.67 -0.52
C ILE A 4 -4.69 18.06 -1.23
N LEU A 5 -5.54 17.07 -1.54
CA LEU A 5 -6.87 17.33 -2.13
C LEU A 5 -7.73 18.18 -1.19
N ALA A 6 -7.76 17.87 0.11
CA ALA A 6 -8.53 18.65 1.07
C ALA A 6 -8.08 20.12 1.13
N VAL A 7 -6.78 20.38 1.14
CA VAL A 7 -6.25 21.75 1.06
C VAL A 7 -6.59 22.40 -0.28
N ALA A 8 -6.47 21.67 -1.40
CA ALA A 8 -6.82 22.19 -2.72
C ALA A 8 -8.28 22.64 -2.80
N GLN A 9 -9.19 21.86 -2.21
CA GLN A 9 -10.61 22.19 -2.12
C GLN A 9 -10.87 23.41 -1.22
N GLN A 10 -10.18 23.48 -0.08
CA GLN A 10 -10.32 24.58 0.88
C GLN A 10 -9.75 25.91 0.38
N CYS A 11 -8.68 25.85 -0.42
CA CYS A 11 -7.93 27.01 -0.90
C CYS A 11 -8.21 27.36 -2.37
N ASP A 12 -9.30 26.84 -2.94
CA ASP A 12 -9.71 27.11 -4.33
C ASP A 12 -8.62 26.85 -5.38
N CYS A 13 -7.81 25.80 -5.19
CA CYS A 13 -6.76 25.43 -6.15
C CYS A 13 -7.36 24.68 -7.36
N ASN A 14 -6.70 24.81 -8.52
CA ASN A 14 -7.10 24.12 -9.74
C ASN A 14 -6.43 22.74 -9.89
N GLY A 15 -6.83 22.00 -10.93
CA GLY A 15 -6.34 20.65 -11.17
C GLY A 15 -4.88 20.53 -11.64
N LYS A 16 -4.35 21.55 -12.32
CA LYS A 16 -2.92 21.61 -12.68
C LYS A 16 -2.04 21.71 -11.45
N ASP A 17 -2.43 22.54 -10.49
CA ASP A 17 -1.71 22.70 -9.22
C ASP A 17 -1.83 21.42 -8.39
N LEU A 18 -3.03 20.85 -8.27
CA LEU A 18 -3.23 19.57 -7.58
C LEU A 18 -2.36 18.43 -8.18
N LEU A 19 -2.28 18.30 -9.51
CA LEU A 19 -1.45 17.29 -10.15
C LEU A 19 0.04 17.48 -9.83
N ARG A 20 0.55 18.71 -9.91
CA ARG A 20 1.95 19.04 -9.58
C ARG A 20 2.25 18.69 -8.13
N SER A 21 1.34 18.98 -7.21
CA SER A 21 1.46 18.69 -5.79
C SER A 21 1.44 17.22 -5.46
N ILE A 22 0.59 16.44 -6.13
CA ILE A 22 0.61 14.98 -6.03
C ILE A 22 1.97 14.44 -6.52
N GLY A 23 2.47 14.96 -7.64
CA GLY A 23 3.81 14.64 -8.15
C GLY A 23 4.90 14.89 -7.12
N THR A 24 4.95 16.10 -6.52
CA THR A 24 5.91 16.41 -5.44
C THR A 24 5.76 15.48 -4.24
N GLY A 25 4.53 15.22 -3.77
CA GLY A 25 4.33 14.33 -2.63
C GLY A 25 4.86 12.92 -2.88
N TYR A 26 4.60 12.34 -4.05
CA TYR A 26 5.13 11.02 -4.41
C TYR A 26 6.65 11.03 -4.61
N GLU A 27 7.21 12.08 -5.19
CA GLU A 27 8.65 12.25 -5.36
C GLU A 27 9.37 12.18 -4.01
N ILE A 28 8.90 12.96 -3.02
CA ILE A 28 9.45 12.94 -1.67
C ILE A 28 9.25 11.57 -1.01
N GLN A 29 8.03 11.02 -1.03
CA GLN A 29 7.72 9.75 -0.36
C GLN A 29 8.61 8.61 -0.86
N ILE A 30 8.72 8.44 -2.18
CA ILE A 30 9.40 7.29 -2.77
C ILE A 30 10.91 7.44 -2.63
N ASN A 31 11.46 8.63 -2.81
CA ASN A 31 12.89 8.84 -2.62
C ASN A 31 13.30 8.72 -1.15
N LEU A 32 12.48 9.17 -0.19
CA LEU A 32 12.72 8.92 1.24
C LEU A 32 12.70 7.42 1.59
N VAL A 33 11.78 6.65 1.00
CA VAL A 33 11.73 5.18 1.21
C VAL A 33 12.94 4.49 0.59
N LYS A 34 13.44 4.97 -0.57
CA LYS A 34 14.67 4.44 -1.20
C LYS A 34 15.92 4.77 -0.38
N GLY A 35 15.99 5.98 0.18
CA GLY A 35 17.16 6.45 0.93
C GLY A 35 17.20 6.00 2.39
N ILE A 36 16.05 5.93 3.07
CA ILE A 36 15.98 5.74 4.53
C ILE A 36 15.04 4.58 4.90
N CYS A 37 15.63 3.46 5.35
CA CYS A 37 14.88 2.27 5.76
C CYS A 37 14.37 2.36 7.21
N LEU A 38 13.24 3.04 7.43
CA LEU A 38 12.61 3.16 8.76
C LEU A 38 12.28 1.81 9.42
N HIS A 39 12.02 0.77 8.61
CA HIS A 39 11.71 -0.56 9.13
C HIS A 39 12.87 -1.16 9.95
N LYS A 40 14.12 -0.90 9.55
CA LYS A 40 15.32 -1.34 10.28
C LYS A 40 15.31 -0.85 11.74
N HIS A 41 14.73 0.33 11.96
CA HIS A 41 14.65 1.02 13.25
C HIS A 41 13.31 0.84 13.98
N LYS A 42 12.43 -0.01 13.47
CA LYS A 42 11.07 -0.22 14.03
C LYS A 42 10.25 1.08 14.13
N ILE A 43 10.49 2.02 13.23
CA ILE A 43 9.69 3.24 13.08
C ILE A 43 8.59 2.97 12.05
N ASP A 44 7.41 3.54 12.28
CA ASP A 44 6.33 3.44 11.30
C ASP A 44 6.62 4.32 10.08
N HIS A 45 6.28 3.81 8.90
CA HIS A 45 6.52 4.46 7.62
C HIS A 45 5.76 5.79 7.44
N ILE A 46 4.81 6.09 8.33
CA ILE A 46 4.08 7.37 8.31
C ILE A 46 5.01 8.56 8.61
N ALA A 47 6.19 8.32 9.21
CA ALA A 47 7.20 9.35 9.41
C ALA A 47 7.69 9.95 8.08
N HIS A 48 7.70 9.17 6.98
CA HIS A 48 7.97 9.71 5.64
C HIS A 48 6.76 10.38 5.00
N LEU A 49 5.53 9.97 5.38
CA LEU A 49 4.30 10.56 4.86
C LEU A 49 4.10 12.01 5.30
N GLY A 50 4.52 12.38 6.51
CA GLY A 50 4.44 13.76 7.01
C GLY A 50 5.16 14.75 6.06
N PRO A 51 6.49 14.62 5.89
CA PRO A 51 7.27 15.41 4.93
C PRO A 51 6.74 15.38 3.50
N SER A 52 6.31 14.21 3.01
CA SER A 52 5.72 14.04 1.69
C SER A 52 4.47 14.91 1.50
N VAL A 53 3.55 14.88 2.47
CA VAL A 53 2.33 15.69 2.42
C VAL A 53 2.66 17.17 2.56
N ALA A 54 3.54 17.55 3.50
CA ALA A 54 3.94 18.95 3.70
C ALA A 54 4.56 19.56 2.43
N ALA A 55 5.49 18.85 1.77
CA ALA A 55 6.08 19.27 0.51
C ALA A 55 5.06 19.38 -0.63
N GLY A 56 4.11 18.43 -0.69
CA GLY A 56 3.00 18.47 -1.64
C GLY A 56 2.10 19.69 -1.44
N ILE A 57 1.75 20.02 -0.19
CA ILE A 57 0.96 21.22 0.14
C ILE A 57 1.77 22.50 -0.15
N GLY A 58 3.06 22.53 0.18
CA GLY A 58 3.94 23.64 -0.16
C GLY A 58 3.96 23.93 -1.66
N THR A 59 4.04 22.87 -2.48
CA THR A 59 3.91 22.98 -3.94
C THR A 59 2.53 23.49 -4.36
N LEU A 60 1.47 23.01 -3.70
CA LEU A 60 0.08 23.35 -4.03
C LEU A 60 -0.22 24.83 -3.86
N LEU A 61 0.25 25.39 -2.75
CA LEU A 61 -0.01 26.77 -2.37
C LEU A 61 1.07 27.74 -2.89
N GLY A 62 2.11 27.23 -3.55
CA GLY A 62 3.22 28.05 -4.04
C GLY A 62 3.99 28.75 -2.91
N LEU A 63 4.16 28.07 -1.77
CA LEU A 63 4.84 28.62 -0.60
C LEU A 63 6.34 28.86 -0.88
N ASP A 64 6.92 29.83 -0.17
CA ASP A 64 8.34 30.12 -0.23
C ASP A 64 9.17 29.00 0.42
N LEU A 65 10.47 29.01 0.12
CA LEU A 65 11.42 27.98 0.56
C LEU A 65 11.46 27.84 2.09
N ASP A 66 11.48 28.95 2.83
CA ASP A 66 11.63 28.92 4.29
C ASP A 66 10.38 28.33 4.93
N THR A 67 9.19 28.70 4.45
CA THR A 67 7.92 28.11 4.91
C THR A 67 7.87 26.60 4.63
N VAL A 68 8.25 26.17 3.43
CA VAL A 68 8.30 24.73 3.09
C VAL A 68 9.31 24.00 3.97
N TYR A 69 10.49 24.58 4.18
CA TYR A 69 11.53 24.02 5.04
C TYR A 69 11.01 23.81 6.47
N GLN A 70 10.47 24.84 7.12
CA GLN A 70 9.92 24.72 8.48
C GLN A 70 8.77 23.71 8.55
N SER A 71 7.91 23.66 7.53
CA SER A 71 6.77 22.72 7.51
C SER A 71 7.20 21.25 7.43
N ILE A 72 8.21 20.93 6.61
CA ILE A 72 8.75 19.57 6.48
C ILE A 72 9.36 19.11 7.79
N GLN A 73 10.10 20.02 8.44
CA GLN A 73 10.74 19.73 9.71
C GLN A 73 9.74 19.42 10.81
N GLN A 74 8.74 20.30 10.98
CA GLN A 74 7.67 20.06 11.95
C GLN A 74 6.90 18.77 11.62
N ALA A 75 6.57 18.54 10.35
CA ALA A 75 5.82 17.36 9.92
C ALA A 75 6.57 16.05 10.22
N LEU A 76 7.88 15.97 9.97
CA LEU A 76 8.66 14.79 10.35
C LEU A 76 8.64 14.58 11.87
N HIS A 77 8.91 15.65 12.63
CA HIS A 77 9.01 15.58 14.09
C HIS A 77 7.76 14.95 14.72
N VAL A 78 6.58 15.37 14.27
CA VAL A 78 5.29 14.92 14.85
C VAL A 78 4.73 13.64 14.23
N THR A 79 5.34 13.11 13.15
CA THR A 79 4.87 11.87 12.51
C THR A 79 5.74 10.65 12.80
N CYS A 80 6.80 10.80 13.60
CA CYS A 80 7.58 9.69 14.11
C CYS A 80 6.81 8.91 15.17
N SER A 81 6.41 7.67 14.85
CA SER A 81 5.81 6.73 15.79
C SER A 81 6.50 5.38 15.75
N THR A 82 6.41 4.62 16.84
CA THR A 82 6.86 3.21 16.83
C THR A 82 6.02 2.40 15.85
N ARG A 83 6.56 1.26 15.40
CA ARG A 83 5.85 0.32 14.52
C ARG A 83 4.86 -0.59 15.25
N GLN A 84 4.56 -0.31 16.52
CA GLN A 84 3.64 -1.14 17.32
C GLN A 84 2.23 -1.17 16.72
N SER A 85 1.83 -0.13 15.98
CA SER A 85 0.58 -0.08 15.19
C SER A 85 0.43 -1.24 14.17
N ARG A 86 1.50 -2.00 13.90
CA ARG A 86 1.55 -3.07 12.87
C ARG A 86 2.11 -4.40 13.40
N LYS A 87 2.14 -4.61 14.72
CA LYS A 87 2.66 -5.83 15.37
C LYS A 87 1.79 -6.22 16.58
N GLY A 88 1.68 -7.52 16.85
CA GLY A 88 0.83 -8.05 17.93
C GLY A 88 -0.65 -8.01 17.54
N GLU A 89 -1.51 -7.51 18.43
CA GLU A 89 -2.91 -7.22 18.12
C GLU A 89 -3.00 -5.98 17.21
N ILE A 90 -3.17 -6.21 15.91
CA ILE A 90 -3.24 -5.14 14.92
C ILE A 90 -4.65 -4.54 14.94
N SER A 91 -4.79 -3.37 15.57
CA SER A 91 -6.06 -2.62 15.59
C SER A 91 -6.32 -1.87 14.28
N SER A 92 -7.54 -1.34 14.13
CA SER A 92 -7.94 -0.51 13.00
C SER A 92 -7.07 0.75 12.82
N TRP A 93 -6.33 1.17 13.86
CA TRP A 93 -5.38 2.28 13.81
C TRP A 93 -4.37 2.13 12.66
N LYS A 94 -3.96 0.90 12.32
CA LYS A 94 -3.07 0.61 11.17
C LYS A 94 -3.55 1.29 9.87
N ALA A 95 -4.87 1.35 9.67
CA ALA A 95 -5.53 1.94 8.51
C ALA A 95 -5.70 3.47 8.61
N TYR A 96 -5.86 4.01 9.83
CA TYR A 96 -6.05 5.43 10.07
C TYR A 96 -4.75 6.23 10.22
N ALA A 97 -3.65 5.58 10.63
CA ALA A 97 -2.36 6.25 10.87
C ALA A 97 -1.85 7.10 9.68
N PRO A 98 -1.97 6.68 8.39
CA PRO A 98 -1.61 7.53 7.25
C PRO A 98 -2.45 8.81 7.15
N ALA A 99 -3.75 8.74 7.44
CA ALA A 99 -4.63 9.92 7.44
C ALA A 99 -4.29 10.86 8.60
N HIS A 100 -3.91 10.31 9.75
CA HIS A 100 -3.43 11.09 10.89
C HIS A 100 -2.15 11.86 10.55
N ALA A 101 -1.16 11.21 9.91
CA ALA A 101 0.04 11.91 9.43
C ALA A 101 -0.30 13.05 8.45
N GLY A 102 -1.31 12.83 7.59
CA GLY A 102 -1.85 13.87 6.71
C GLY A 102 -2.43 15.07 7.45
N LYS A 103 -3.21 14.84 8.52
CA LYS A 103 -3.75 15.91 9.38
C LYS A 103 -2.61 16.71 10.02
N LEU A 104 -1.62 16.02 10.59
CA LEU A 104 -0.47 16.65 11.24
C LEU A 104 0.37 17.47 10.25
N ALA A 105 0.51 17.01 9.01
CA ALA A 105 1.21 17.75 7.97
C ALA A 105 0.46 19.02 7.54
N ILE A 106 -0.88 19.00 7.46
CA ILE A 106 -1.69 20.21 7.22
C ILE A 106 -1.45 21.23 8.34
N GLU A 107 -1.49 20.78 9.59
CA GLU A 107 -1.24 21.63 10.75
C GLU A 107 0.19 22.21 10.74
N ALA A 108 1.20 21.38 10.43
CA ALA A 108 2.59 21.82 10.30
C ALA A 108 2.77 22.91 9.24
N VAL A 109 2.11 22.78 8.08
CA VAL A 109 2.15 23.81 7.03
C VAL A 109 1.43 25.08 7.46
N ASP A 110 0.23 24.99 8.05
CA ASP A 110 -0.52 26.15 8.53
C ASP A 110 0.28 26.96 9.58
N ARG A 111 0.95 26.27 10.52
CA ARG A 111 1.82 26.92 11.52
C ARG A 111 3.02 27.61 10.88
N ALA A 112 3.70 26.95 9.95
CA ALA A 112 4.82 27.53 9.23
C ALA A 112 4.41 28.78 8.42
N MET A 113 3.26 28.74 7.76
CA MET A 113 2.70 29.90 7.03
C MET A 113 2.42 31.11 7.94
N ARG A 114 2.24 30.89 9.25
CA ARG A 114 2.08 31.94 10.27
C ARG A 114 3.42 32.44 10.85
N GLY A 115 4.55 31.98 10.30
CA GLY A 115 5.90 32.37 10.71
C GLY A 115 6.46 31.54 11.87
N GLU A 116 5.81 30.44 12.25
CA GLU A 116 6.34 29.56 13.28
C GLU A 116 7.53 28.75 12.78
N LYS A 117 8.59 28.68 13.59
CA LYS A 117 9.77 27.85 13.33
C LYS A 117 9.62 26.49 14.01
N SER A 118 10.23 25.47 13.42
CA SER A 118 10.24 24.08 13.91
C SER A 118 11.58 23.73 14.57
N PRO A 119 11.67 22.58 15.27
CA PRO A 119 12.95 21.94 15.56
C PRO A 119 13.78 21.78 14.27
N SER A 120 15.05 22.21 14.30
CA SER A 120 15.87 22.40 13.09
C SER A 120 17.37 22.29 13.37
N PRO A 121 18.17 21.61 12.51
CA PRO A 121 17.73 20.73 11.42
C PRO A 121 17.11 19.42 11.94
N ILE A 122 15.93 19.03 11.44
CA ILE A 122 15.20 17.86 11.99
C ILE A 122 15.88 16.52 11.71
N TYR A 123 16.62 16.40 10.59
CA TYR A 123 17.24 15.15 10.18
C TYR A 123 18.62 15.01 10.82
N GLU A 124 19.50 16.01 10.69
CA GLU A 124 20.91 15.96 11.05
C GLU A 124 21.27 16.69 12.36
N GLY A 125 20.31 17.29 13.05
CA GLY A 125 20.56 18.00 14.31
C GLY A 125 21.11 17.10 15.43
N GLU A 126 21.54 17.71 16.54
CA GLU A 126 22.12 16.98 17.67
C GLU A 126 21.14 15.96 18.28
N ASP A 127 19.90 16.40 18.60
CA ASP A 127 18.82 15.56 19.12
C ASP A 127 17.79 15.16 18.03
N SER A 128 18.29 14.83 16.85
CA SER A 128 17.50 14.66 15.63
C SER A 128 17.00 13.23 15.36
N VAL A 129 16.26 13.09 14.26
CA VAL A 129 15.79 11.80 13.76
C VAL A 129 16.96 10.87 13.43
N ILE A 130 18.00 11.34 12.75
CA ILE A 130 19.15 10.47 12.43
C ILE A 130 19.87 10.04 13.71
N ALA A 131 20.15 11.02 14.58
CA ALA A 131 20.94 10.82 15.79
C ALA A 131 20.30 9.85 16.80
N TYR A 132 18.99 9.95 17.03
CA TYR A 132 18.33 9.22 18.12
C TYR A 132 17.28 8.21 17.70
N LEU A 133 16.74 8.32 16.49
CA LEU A 133 15.73 7.38 16.00
C LEU A 133 16.31 6.39 15.00
N LEU A 134 17.38 6.74 14.29
CA LEU A 134 17.94 5.93 13.21
C LEU A 134 19.30 5.31 13.55
N ASP A 135 20.35 5.68 12.81
CA ASP A 135 21.66 5.00 12.81
C ASP A 135 22.68 5.67 13.76
N GLY A 136 22.25 6.62 14.59
CA GLY A 136 23.12 7.35 15.51
C GLY A 136 23.64 8.67 14.93
N PRO A 137 24.40 9.47 15.71
CA PRO A 137 24.91 10.78 15.27
C PRO A 137 25.77 10.74 14.00
N GLU A 138 26.40 9.60 13.72
CA GLU A 138 27.23 9.35 12.53
C GLU A 138 26.45 8.70 11.37
N GLY A 139 25.12 8.58 11.49
CA GLY A 139 24.27 8.01 10.47
C GLY A 139 24.24 8.88 9.21
N GLU A 140 24.43 8.26 8.04
CA GLU A 140 24.43 8.97 6.76
C GLU A 140 23.44 8.31 5.80
N TYR A 141 22.66 9.14 5.10
CA TYR A 141 21.65 8.70 4.15
C TYR A 141 21.73 9.50 2.86
N ASN A 142 21.57 8.81 1.73
CA ASN A 142 21.41 9.44 0.43
C ASN A 142 19.96 9.31 -0.03
N VAL A 143 19.27 10.44 -0.21
CA VAL A 143 17.91 10.52 -0.71
C VAL A 143 17.97 11.03 -2.16
N PRO A 144 17.68 10.21 -3.17
CA PRO A 144 17.87 10.57 -4.58
C PRO A 144 16.73 11.47 -5.09
N LEU A 145 16.71 12.73 -4.68
CA LEU A 145 15.72 13.71 -5.13
C LEU A 145 16.01 14.20 -6.56
N SER A 146 14.96 14.56 -7.29
CA SER A 146 15.06 15.20 -8.60
C SER A 146 15.75 16.57 -8.52
N GLU A 147 16.65 16.86 -9.46
CA GLU A 147 17.30 18.17 -9.57
C GLU A 147 16.37 19.24 -10.18
N SER A 148 16.80 20.50 -10.10
CA SER A 148 16.06 21.60 -10.73
C SER A 148 15.93 21.38 -12.24
N GLY A 149 14.68 21.37 -12.73
CA GLY A 149 14.35 21.13 -14.14
C GLY A 149 14.08 19.66 -14.49
N GLU A 150 14.37 18.73 -13.59
CA GLU A 150 14.05 17.31 -13.80
C GLU A 150 12.58 17.00 -13.52
N PRO A 151 11.97 16.05 -14.26
CA PRO A 151 10.60 15.65 -14.03
C PRO A 151 10.47 14.83 -12.75
N LYS A 152 9.39 15.06 -12.00
CA LYS A 152 9.02 14.25 -10.83
C LYS A 152 8.30 12.98 -11.28
N LEU A 153 9.05 11.89 -11.42
CA LEU A 153 8.56 10.63 -11.99
C LEU A 153 8.45 9.49 -10.96
N ALA A 154 8.82 9.70 -9.70
CA ALA A 154 8.89 8.60 -8.73
C ALA A 154 7.53 7.90 -8.54
N ILE A 155 6.40 8.59 -8.72
CA ILE A 155 5.05 7.98 -8.70
C ILE A 155 4.93 6.76 -9.63
N LEU A 156 5.67 6.72 -10.74
CA LEU A 156 5.67 5.62 -11.71
C LEU A 156 6.41 4.37 -11.18
N GLU A 157 7.24 4.53 -10.15
CA GLU A 157 7.89 3.44 -9.44
C GLU A 157 6.96 2.82 -8.37
N SER A 158 5.75 3.39 -8.16
CA SER A 158 4.83 2.89 -7.17
C SER A 158 4.20 1.55 -7.57
N TYR A 159 4.02 0.71 -6.55
CA TYR A 159 3.62 -0.67 -6.69
C TYR A 159 2.09 -0.82 -6.64
N THR A 160 1.48 -1.08 -7.79
CA THR A 160 0.03 -1.25 -7.87
C THR A 160 -0.38 -2.63 -7.38
N LYS A 161 -1.31 -2.65 -6.42
CA LYS A 161 -2.01 -3.88 -6.02
C LYS A 161 -3.17 -4.15 -6.97
N GLU A 162 -3.17 -5.27 -7.67
CA GLU A 162 -4.35 -5.72 -8.41
C GLU A 162 -5.34 -6.39 -7.47
N HIS A 163 -4.82 -7.27 -6.61
CA HIS A 163 -5.61 -8.10 -5.72
C HIS A 163 -5.70 -7.46 -4.34
N SER A 164 -6.89 -7.44 -3.73
CA SER A 164 -7.06 -6.98 -2.34
C SER A 164 -6.49 -8.03 -1.39
N ALA A 165 -5.17 -8.05 -1.22
CA ALA A 165 -4.41 -8.89 -0.30
C ALA A 165 -3.08 -8.22 0.06
N GLU A 166 -2.30 -8.83 0.97
CA GLU A 166 -0.95 -8.37 1.29
C GLU A 166 -0.05 -8.38 0.02
N TYR A 167 0.94 -7.48 -0.05
CA TYR A 167 1.65 -7.21 -1.31
C TYR A 167 2.51 -8.39 -1.80
N GLN A 168 3.12 -9.12 -0.88
CA GLN A 168 3.96 -10.28 -1.09
C GLN A 168 3.13 -11.48 -1.56
N SER A 169 1.80 -11.41 -1.46
CA SER A 169 0.89 -12.40 -2.07
C SER A 169 0.52 -12.12 -3.52
N GLN A 170 0.73 -10.89 -4.04
CA GLN A 170 0.21 -10.50 -5.37
C GLN A 170 0.70 -11.42 -6.48
N ALA A 171 2.02 -11.66 -6.54
CA ALA A 171 2.61 -12.51 -7.56
C ALA A 171 2.17 -13.98 -7.40
N LEU A 172 1.98 -14.44 -6.17
CA LEU A 172 1.52 -15.79 -5.88
C LEU A 172 0.05 -16.02 -6.28
N ILE A 173 -0.81 -15.01 -6.20
CA ILE A 173 -2.18 -15.07 -6.76
C ILE A 173 -2.11 -15.24 -8.28
N ASP A 174 -1.29 -14.45 -8.96
CA ASP A 174 -1.10 -14.55 -10.42
C ASP A 174 -0.54 -15.92 -10.83
N LEU A 175 0.42 -16.44 -10.06
CA LEU A 175 0.97 -17.78 -10.25
C LEU A 175 -0.09 -18.86 -10.06
N ALA A 176 -0.92 -18.75 -9.03
CA ALA A 176 -2.00 -19.69 -8.78
C ALA A 176 -3.00 -19.73 -9.96
N PHE A 177 -3.37 -18.58 -10.53
CA PHE A 177 -4.21 -18.53 -11.72
C PHE A 177 -3.57 -19.24 -12.92
N ARG A 178 -2.26 -19.04 -13.12
CA ARG A 178 -1.52 -19.70 -14.21
C ARG A 178 -1.46 -21.22 -13.99
N MET A 179 -1.09 -21.66 -12.79
CA MET A 179 -0.96 -23.09 -12.44
C MET A 179 -2.31 -23.82 -12.47
N ARG A 180 -3.40 -23.16 -12.07
CA ARG A 180 -4.77 -23.71 -12.12
C ARG A 180 -5.09 -24.37 -13.47
N THR A 181 -4.70 -23.74 -14.57
CA THR A 181 -5.01 -24.22 -15.93
C THR A 181 -4.40 -25.59 -16.25
N LYS A 182 -3.42 -26.04 -15.46
CA LYS A 182 -2.71 -27.31 -15.60
C LYS A 182 -3.19 -28.37 -14.59
N ILE A 183 -4.19 -28.06 -13.75
CA ILE A 183 -4.68 -28.95 -12.68
C ILE A 183 -6.12 -29.39 -13.01
N PRO A 184 -6.33 -30.65 -13.42
CA PRO A 184 -7.67 -31.13 -13.75
C PRO A 184 -8.54 -31.34 -12.51
N ASN A 185 -7.95 -31.78 -11.40
CA ASN A 185 -8.66 -32.13 -10.18
C ASN A 185 -7.81 -31.84 -8.92
N PHE A 186 -8.29 -30.95 -8.06
CA PHE A 186 -7.58 -30.56 -6.83
C PHE A 186 -7.50 -31.69 -5.80
N ASN A 187 -8.35 -32.71 -5.89
CA ASN A 187 -8.29 -33.86 -4.98
C ASN A 187 -7.06 -34.73 -5.21
N ASP A 188 -6.41 -34.61 -6.37
CA ASP A 188 -5.20 -35.36 -6.71
C ASP A 188 -3.93 -34.71 -6.14
N ILE A 189 -4.04 -33.48 -5.61
CA ILE A 189 -2.93 -32.80 -4.94
C ILE A 189 -2.66 -33.48 -3.60
N GLU A 190 -1.42 -33.89 -3.39
CA GLU A 190 -0.91 -34.41 -2.13
C GLU A 190 -0.38 -33.27 -1.24
N SER A 191 0.50 -32.43 -1.77
CA SER A 191 1.09 -31.29 -1.06
C SER A 191 1.46 -30.13 -1.99
N ILE A 192 1.59 -28.94 -1.41
CA ILE A 192 2.07 -27.74 -2.11
C ILE A 192 3.17 -27.10 -1.28
N VAL A 193 4.31 -26.79 -1.90
CA VAL A 193 5.44 -26.14 -1.25
C VAL A 193 5.75 -24.82 -1.97
N ILE A 194 5.74 -23.72 -1.23
CA ILE A 194 6.06 -22.38 -1.73
C ILE A 194 7.45 -21.97 -1.23
N HIS A 195 8.42 -21.96 -2.13
CA HIS A 195 9.77 -21.45 -1.88
C HIS A 195 9.78 -19.93 -2.09
N THR A 196 10.02 -19.17 -1.02
CA THR A 196 9.85 -17.71 -1.03
C THR A 196 10.88 -17.00 -0.14
N SER A 197 10.82 -15.67 -0.07
CA SER A 197 11.75 -14.87 0.73
C SER A 197 11.49 -15.05 2.24
N HIS A 198 12.49 -14.69 3.06
CA HIS A 198 12.38 -14.59 4.51
C HIS A 198 11.13 -13.79 4.91
N HIS A 199 10.92 -12.64 4.26
CA HIS A 199 9.78 -11.77 4.58
C HIS A 199 8.46 -12.49 4.36
N THR A 200 8.24 -13.10 3.20
CA THR A 200 7.00 -13.82 2.90
C THR A 200 6.81 -15.01 3.85
N HIS A 201 7.86 -15.80 4.08
CA HIS A 201 7.81 -17.00 4.95
C HIS A 201 7.42 -16.66 6.40
N TYR A 202 8.05 -15.66 7.01
CA TYR A 202 7.84 -15.31 8.41
C TYR A 202 6.72 -14.29 8.65
N VAL A 203 6.29 -13.53 7.63
CA VAL A 203 5.22 -12.53 7.79
C VAL A 203 3.87 -13.06 7.39
N ILE A 204 3.74 -13.80 6.28
CA ILE A 204 2.44 -14.30 5.80
C ILE A 204 2.40 -15.82 5.56
N GLY A 205 3.54 -16.49 5.69
CA GLY A 205 3.72 -17.93 5.52
C GLY A 205 3.61 -18.75 6.80
N THR A 206 3.86 -20.05 6.65
CA THR A 206 3.90 -21.03 7.76
C THR A 206 4.99 -20.73 8.78
N GLY A 207 6.09 -20.06 8.38
CA GLY A 207 7.16 -19.64 9.29
C GLY A 207 6.74 -18.60 10.31
N SER A 208 5.60 -17.93 10.11
CA SER A 208 5.05 -17.00 11.09
C SER A 208 4.59 -17.67 12.40
N ASN A 209 4.39 -19.00 12.39
CA ASN A 209 3.88 -19.78 13.52
C ASN A 209 2.56 -19.24 14.10
N ASP A 210 1.78 -18.55 13.27
CA ASP A 210 0.48 -17.99 13.63
C ASP A 210 -0.63 -18.99 13.26
N PRO A 211 -1.24 -19.69 14.23
CA PRO A 211 -2.27 -20.68 13.96
C PRO A 211 -3.53 -20.07 13.34
N GLN A 212 -3.81 -18.78 13.57
CA GLN A 212 -4.99 -18.11 13.01
C GLN A 212 -4.90 -18.02 11.48
N LYS A 213 -3.70 -18.05 10.90
CA LYS A 213 -3.50 -18.11 9.44
C LYS A 213 -3.83 -19.46 8.82
N MET A 214 -4.25 -20.44 9.61
CA MET A 214 -4.77 -21.73 9.18
C MET A 214 -6.21 -21.96 9.66
N ASP A 215 -6.85 -20.96 10.28
CA ASP A 215 -8.20 -21.09 10.85
C ASP A 215 -9.26 -20.52 9.87
N PRO A 216 -10.23 -21.33 9.39
CA PRO A 216 -11.30 -20.87 8.51
C PRO A 216 -12.28 -19.87 9.15
N ASN A 217 -12.21 -19.66 10.47
CA ASN A 217 -12.97 -18.65 11.21
C ASN A 217 -12.20 -17.35 11.46
N ALA A 218 -10.95 -17.26 11.00
CA ALA A 218 -10.15 -16.06 11.22
C ALA A 218 -10.73 -14.83 10.50
N SER A 219 -10.34 -13.65 10.98
CA SER A 219 -10.76 -12.37 10.42
C SER A 219 -10.27 -12.19 8.98
N ARG A 220 -10.89 -11.28 8.23
CA ARG A 220 -10.41 -10.87 6.90
C ARG A 220 -8.97 -10.36 6.98
N GLU A 221 -8.65 -9.58 8.01
CA GLU A 221 -7.34 -8.99 8.28
C GLU A 221 -6.27 -10.03 8.63
N THR A 222 -6.67 -11.22 9.07
CA THR A 222 -5.77 -12.36 9.24
C THR A 222 -5.61 -13.11 7.91
N LEU A 223 -6.72 -13.38 7.21
CA LEU A 223 -6.72 -14.16 5.98
C LEU A 223 -6.07 -13.42 4.79
N ASP A 224 -6.10 -12.09 4.76
CA ASP A 224 -5.35 -11.29 3.78
C ASP A 224 -3.83 -11.30 4.02
N HIS A 225 -3.36 -11.85 5.16
CA HIS A 225 -1.97 -12.13 5.52
C HIS A 225 -1.70 -13.64 5.70
N SER A 226 -2.52 -14.52 5.09
CA SER A 226 -2.30 -15.98 5.05
C SER A 226 -2.02 -16.43 3.62
N ILE A 227 -0.75 -16.61 3.25
CA ILE A 227 -0.42 -16.98 1.87
C ILE A 227 -0.94 -18.37 1.50
N MET A 228 -1.08 -19.26 2.47
CA MET A 228 -1.66 -20.58 2.28
C MET A 228 -3.13 -20.46 1.89
N TYR A 229 -3.91 -19.66 2.61
CA TYR A 229 -5.32 -19.38 2.27
C TYR A 229 -5.43 -18.72 0.89
N ILE A 230 -4.65 -17.66 0.69
CA ILE A 230 -4.68 -16.85 -0.53
C ILE A 230 -4.37 -17.72 -1.75
N PHE A 231 -3.31 -18.51 -1.69
CA PHE A 231 -2.91 -19.39 -2.79
C PHE A 231 -3.97 -20.48 -3.04
N ALA A 232 -4.51 -21.11 -2.00
CA ALA A 232 -5.56 -22.14 -2.14
C ALA A 232 -6.81 -21.60 -2.86
N VAL A 233 -7.32 -20.45 -2.43
CA VAL A 233 -8.52 -19.83 -3.01
C VAL A 233 -8.26 -19.36 -4.43
N ALA A 234 -7.12 -18.70 -4.67
CA ALA A 234 -6.74 -18.26 -6.02
C ALA A 234 -6.60 -19.45 -6.99
N LEU A 235 -5.98 -20.54 -6.55
CA LEU A 235 -5.81 -21.76 -7.33
C LEU A 235 -7.16 -22.42 -7.65
N GLN A 236 -8.08 -22.47 -6.68
CA GLN A 236 -9.40 -23.10 -6.82
C GLN A 236 -10.42 -22.28 -7.60
N ASP A 237 -10.35 -20.96 -7.56
CA ASP A 237 -11.36 -20.10 -8.16
C ASP A 237 -10.88 -19.51 -9.50
N GLY A 238 -9.56 -19.39 -9.70
CA GLY A 238 -8.99 -18.70 -10.87
C GLY A 238 -9.28 -17.20 -10.89
N LYS A 239 -9.75 -16.65 -9.77
CA LYS A 239 -10.04 -15.22 -9.56
C LYS A 239 -9.84 -14.85 -8.09
N TRP A 240 -9.66 -13.56 -7.82
CA TRP A 240 -9.58 -12.99 -6.48
C TRP A 240 -10.49 -11.78 -6.38
N HIS A 241 -11.36 -11.74 -5.39
CA HIS A 241 -12.30 -10.64 -5.21
C HIS A 241 -12.27 -10.12 -3.77
N HIS A 242 -12.27 -8.80 -3.63
CA HIS A 242 -12.05 -8.11 -2.37
C HIS A 242 -13.09 -8.41 -1.26
N VAL A 243 -14.25 -8.97 -1.59
CA VAL A 243 -15.27 -9.40 -0.61
C VAL A 243 -15.46 -10.91 -0.64
N THR A 244 -15.86 -11.45 -1.78
CA THR A 244 -16.29 -12.86 -1.91
C THR A 244 -15.16 -13.87 -1.76
N SER A 245 -13.89 -13.44 -1.88
CA SER A 245 -12.76 -14.30 -1.50
C SER A 245 -12.54 -14.36 0.02
N TYR A 246 -13.35 -13.69 0.84
CA TYR A 246 -13.24 -13.68 2.30
C TYR A 246 -14.56 -13.99 3.02
N THR A 247 -15.64 -14.27 2.28
CA THR A 247 -16.94 -14.58 2.89
C THR A 247 -16.87 -15.90 3.67
N PRO A 248 -17.58 -16.04 4.81
CA PRO A 248 -17.57 -17.27 5.60
C PRO A 248 -17.90 -18.54 4.79
N GLU A 249 -18.81 -18.42 3.81
CA GLU A 249 -19.19 -19.51 2.91
C GLU A 249 -18.01 -19.99 2.04
N ARG A 250 -17.10 -19.06 1.70
CA ARG A 250 -15.91 -19.35 0.91
C ARG A 250 -14.78 -19.87 1.78
N THR A 251 -14.54 -19.27 2.95
CA THR A 251 -13.45 -19.66 3.86
C THR A 251 -13.67 -21.04 4.47
N LYS A 252 -14.94 -21.40 4.74
CA LYS A 252 -15.32 -22.67 5.41
C LYS A 252 -15.59 -23.82 4.45
N ARG A 253 -15.35 -23.67 3.13
CA ARG A 253 -15.56 -24.72 2.15
C ARG A 253 -14.65 -25.93 2.47
N PRO A 254 -15.17 -27.15 2.70
CA PRO A 254 -14.37 -28.27 3.20
C PRO A 254 -13.17 -28.66 2.32
N ASP A 255 -13.33 -28.60 1.00
CA ASP A 255 -12.27 -28.87 0.03
C ASP A 255 -11.19 -27.75 0.03
N THR A 256 -11.58 -26.50 0.27
CA THR A 256 -10.63 -25.39 0.44
C THR A 256 -9.82 -25.54 1.71
N VAL A 257 -10.46 -25.84 2.83
CA VAL A 257 -9.76 -26.08 4.10
C VAL A 257 -8.78 -27.25 3.91
N THR A 258 -9.22 -28.33 3.27
CA THR A 258 -8.35 -29.48 2.96
C THR A 258 -7.15 -29.09 2.10
N LEU A 259 -7.34 -28.30 1.03
CA LEU A 259 -6.24 -27.86 0.17
C LEU A 259 -5.30 -26.87 0.88
N TRP A 260 -5.87 -25.93 1.63
CA TRP A 260 -5.15 -24.93 2.41
C TRP A 260 -4.18 -25.59 3.39
N HIS A 261 -4.61 -26.63 4.11
CA HIS A 261 -3.75 -27.38 5.03
C HIS A 261 -2.66 -28.23 4.36
N LYS A 262 -2.67 -28.37 3.03
CA LYS A 262 -1.59 -29.02 2.27
C LYS A 262 -0.49 -28.04 1.83
N ILE A 263 -0.69 -26.74 2.02
CA ILE A 263 0.26 -25.71 1.58
C ILE A 263 1.24 -25.39 2.71
N THR A 264 2.53 -25.50 2.41
CA THR A 264 3.61 -25.06 3.29
C THR A 264 4.48 -24.01 2.59
N THR A 265 5.16 -23.20 3.37
CA THR A 265 6.14 -22.24 2.85
C THR A 265 7.52 -22.56 3.39
N VAL A 266 8.55 -22.33 2.57
CA VAL A 266 9.95 -22.52 2.94
C VAL A 266 10.73 -21.28 2.53
N GLU A 267 11.55 -20.75 3.43
CA GLU A 267 12.51 -19.71 3.07
C GLU A 267 13.54 -20.26 2.08
N SER A 268 13.74 -19.54 0.98
CA SER A 268 14.83 -19.76 0.06
C SER A 268 15.83 -18.60 0.14
N PRO A 269 17.13 -18.87 0.40
CA PRO A 269 18.16 -17.83 0.43
C PRO A 269 18.23 -17.03 -0.87
N GLU A 270 17.96 -17.65 -2.01
CA GLU A 270 17.92 -16.97 -3.30
C GLU A 270 16.77 -15.96 -3.40
N TRP A 271 15.56 -16.36 -2.99
CA TRP A 271 14.41 -15.46 -2.98
C TRP A 271 14.59 -14.34 -1.94
N THR A 272 15.20 -14.62 -0.79
CA THR A 272 15.58 -13.59 0.20
C THR A 272 16.57 -12.59 -0.38
N LYS A 273 17.59 -13.07 -1.12
CA LYS A 273 18.56 -12.19 -1.79
C LYS A 273 17.88 -11.29 -2.82
N ARG A 274 17.01 -11.84 -3.68
CA ARG A 274 16.27 -11.05 -4.68
C ARG A 274 15.31 -10.06 -4.02
N TYR A 275 14.69 -10.40 -2.88
CA TYR A 275 13.79 -9.49 -2.15
C TYR A 275 14.54 -8.25 -1.61
N HIS A 276 15.78 -8.42 -1.18
CA HIS A 276 16.62 -7.37 -0.60
C HIS A 276 17.61 -6.74 -1.59
N ASP A 277 17.52 -7.05 -2.89
CA ASP A 277 18.46 -6.53 -3.89
C ASP A 277 18.45 -4.98 -3.84
N PRO A 278 19.62 -4.32 -3.69
CA PRO A 278 19.67 -2.86 -3.64
C PRO A 278 19.26 -2.23 -4.97
N ASP A 279 19.41 -2.93 -6.10
CA ASP A 279 18.94 -2.48 -7.41
C ASP A 279 17.42 -2.73 -7.53
N PRO A 280 16.59 -1.68 -7.59
CA PRO A 280 15.14 -1.83 -7.70
C PRO A 280 14.70 -2.69 -8.89
N ASN A 281 15.48 -2.73 -9.97
CA ASN A 281 15.17 -3.51 -11.17
C ASN A 281 15.38 -5.02 -10.98
N LYS A 282 16.14 -5.41 -9.96
CA LYS A 282 16.42 -6.81 -9.63
C LYS A 282 15.57 -7.32 -8.46
N LYS A 283 14.85 -6.42 -7.78
CA LYS A 283 13.94 -6.80 -6.70
C LYS A 283 12.87 -7.76 -7.20
N SER A 284 12.65 -8.82 -6.43
CA SER A 284 11.59 -9.79 -6.70
C SER A 284 10.78 -10.04 -5.42
N PHE A 285 9.47 -10.13 -5.59
CA PHE A 285 8.51 -10.31 -4.48
C PHE A 285 7.66 -11.57 -4.63
N GLY A 286 7.96 -12.41 -5.61
CA GLY A 286 7.26 -13.66 -5.84
C GLY A 286 7.93 -14.87 -5.20
N ALA A 287 7.82 -16.01 -5.88
CA ALA A 287 8.19 -17.31 -5.35
C ALA A 287 8.19 -18.39 -6.45
N LYS A 288 8.79 -19.52 -6.11
CA LYS A 288 8.68 -20.80 -6.82
C LYS A 288 7.69 -21.71 -6.07
N VAL A 289 6.78 -22.34 -6.80
CA VAL A 289 5.77 -23.25 -6.24
C VAL A 289 5.92 -24.64 -6.83
N LEU A 290 5.91 -25.63 -5.95
CA LEU A 290 5.87 -27.06 -6.28
C LEU A 290 4.53 -27.63 -5.82
N ILE A 291 3.77 -28.23 -6.74
CA ILE A 291 2.54 -28.96 -6.44
C ILE A 291 2.82 -30.44 -6.69
N HIS A 292 2.83 -31.24 -5.63
CA HIS A 292 3.03 -32.68 -5.69
C HIS A 292 1.67 -33.39 -5.76
N PHE A 293 1.53 -34.29 -6.73
CA PHE A 293 0.32 -35.08 -6.91
C PHE A 293 0.48 -36.47 -6.31
N LYS A 294 -0.63 -37.09 -5.93
CA LYS A 294 -0.69 -38.45 -5.34
C LYS A 294 -0.15 -39.56 -6.24
N ASN A 295 -0.06 -39.30 -7.55
CA ASN A 295 0.50 -40.24 -8.52
C ASN A 295 2.03 -40.12 -8.65
N GLY A 296 2.66 -39.22 -7.90
CA GLY A 296 4.10 -38.97 -7.91
C GLY A 296 4.55 -37.84 -8.84
N ASP A 297 3.67 -37.32 -9.70
CA ASP A 297 4.01 -36.19 -10.58
C ASP A 297 4.17 -34.89 -9.79
N THR A 298 4.93 -33.95 -10.36
CA THR A 298 5.11 -32.61 -9.79
C THR A 298 4.88 -31.54 -10.85
N LEU A 299 3.99 -30.59 -10.54
CA LEU A 299 3.85 -29.36 -11.30
C LEU A 299 4.67 -28.26 -10.63
N GLU A 300 5.66 -27.74 -11.37
CA GLU A 300 6.51 -26.64 -10.94
C GLU A 300 6.24 -25.38 -11.79
N ASP A 301 6.20 -24.22 -11.13
CA ASP A 301 6.17 -22.93 -11.79
C ASP A 301 6.71 -21.83 -10.85
N GLU A 302 7.19 -20.71 -11.40
CA GLU A 302 7.70 -19.58 -10.60
C GLU A 302 7.36 -18.21 -11.21
N ILE A 303 7.32 -17.20 -10.37
CA ILE A 303 7.10 -15.81 -10.80
C ILE A 303 7.90 -14.86 -9.92
N SER A 304 8.56 -13.87 -10.52
CA SER A 304 9.38 -12.90 -9.79
C SER A 304 8.58 -11.70 -9.28
N LEU A 305 7.63 -11.21 -10.09
CA LEU A 305 6.87 -9.99 -9.85
C LEU A 305 5.40 -10.22 -10.21
N ALA A 306 4.50 -9.56 -9.49
CA ALA A 306 3.09 -9.56 -9.84
C ALA A 306 2.88 -8.99 -11.25
N ASN A 307 1.84 -9.44 -11.95
CA ASN A 307 1.52 -8.99 -13.29
C ASN A 307 1.40 -7.46 -13.34
N ALA A 308 0.66 -6.88 -12.40
CA ALA A 308 0.38 -5.44 -12.29
C ALA A 308 1.56 -4.56 -11.84
N HIS A 309 2.68 -5.16 -11.42
CA HIS A 309 3.89 -4.42 -11.05
C HIS A 309 4.37 -3.55 -12.24
N PRO A 310 4.97 -2.37 -12.03
CA PRO A 310 5.51 -1.55 -13.14
C PRO A 310 6.47 -2.31 -14.07
N ALA A 311 7.30 -3.19 -13.50
CA ALA A 311 8.17 -4.14 -14.21
C ALA A 311 7.57 -5.56 -14.37
N GLY A 312 6.27 -5.73 -14.16
CA GLY A 312 5.56 -7.01 -14.27
C GLY A 312 5.20 -7.37 -15.71
N ALA A 313 4.59 -8.54 -15.91
CA ALA A 313 4.21 -9.01 -17.25
C ALA A 313 3.02 -8.26 -17.86
N LYS A 314 2.16 -7.64 -17.03
CA LYS A 314 1.00 -6.86 -17.45
C LYS A 314 0.84 -5.61 -16.55
N PRO A 315 1.79 -4.66 -16.61
CA PRO A 315 1.74 -3.46 -15.78
C PRO A 315 0.40 -2.75 -15.97
N PHE A 316 -0.18 -2.24 -14.88
CA PHE A 316 -1.50 -1.62 -14.94
C PHE A 316 -1.52 -0.42 -15.89
N THR A 317 -2.46 -0.46 -16.84
CA THR A 317 -2.78 0.65 -17.73
C THR A 317 -4.08 1.34 -17.28
N ARG A 318 -4.44 2.46 -17.92
CA ARG A 318 -5.65 3.22 -17.56
C ARG A 318 -6.92 2.35 -17.52
N PRO A 319 -7.22 1.49 -18.51
CA PRO A 319 -8.35 0.56 -18.45
C PRO A 319 -8.35 -0.34 -17.21
N ASP A 320 -7.20 -0.77 -16.73
CA ASP A 320 -7.08 -1.65 -15.55
C ASP A 320 -7.46 -0.92 -14.26
N TYR A 321 -7.02 0.34 -14.12
CA TYR A 321 -7.45 1.19 -13.00
C TYR A 321 -8.95 1.46 -13.04
N ILE A 322 -9.54 1.67 -14.21
CA ILE A 322 -10.99 1.89 -14.37
C ILE A 322 -11.74 0.62 -13.99
N ARG A 323 -11.34 -0.55 -14.51
CA ARG A 323 -11.94 -1.84 -14.16
C ARG A 323 -11.88 -2.09 -12.66
N LYS A 324 -10.73 -1.82 -12.03
CA LYS A 324 -10.56 -1.94 -10.58
C LYS A 324 -11.48 -0.98 -9.82
N PHE A 325 -11.59 0.28 -10.26
CA PHE A 325 -12.52 1.24 -9.68
C PHE A 325 -13.97 0.74 -9.76
N ASP A 326 -14.39 0.25 -10.93
CA ASP A 326 -15.72 -0.31 -11.14
C ASP A 326 -15.97 -1.51 -10.20
N THR A 327 -15.00 -2.43 -10.08
CA THR A 327 -15.10 -3.57 -9.13
C THR A 327 -15.19 -3.14 -7.67
N LEU A 328 -14.43 -2.11 -7.26
CA LEU A 328 -14.43 -1.64 -5.86
C LEU A 328 -15.67 -0.80 -5.51
N THR A 329 -16.39 -0.31 -6.50
CA THR A 329 -17.57 0.56 -6.31
C THR A 329 -18.88 -0.09 -6.72
N GLU A 330 -18.82 -1.35 -7.17
CA GLU A 330 -19.97 -2.17 -7.53
C GLU A 330 -20.98 -2.25 -6.37
N GLY A 331 -22.24 -1.90 -6.65
CA GLY A 331 -23.30 -1.86 -5.65
C GLY A 331 -23.20 -0.71 -4.63
N ILE A 332 -22.12 0.06 -4.64
CA ILE A 332 -21.90 1.19 -3.70
C ILE A 332 -22.36 2.50 -4.33
N ILE A 333 -21.88 2.82 -5.54
CA ILE A 333 -22.25 4.06 -6.24
C ILE A 333 -23.24 3.81 -7.37
N GLU A 334 -23.86 4.89 -7.86
CA GLU A 334 -24.69 4.85 -9.06
C GLU A 334 -23.85 5.00 -10.33
N GLN A 335 -24.34 4.48 -11.47
CA GLN A 335 -23.67 4.61 -12.77
C GLN A 335 -23.38 6.08 -13.12
N LYS A 336 -24.33 6.98 -12.84
CA LYS A 336 -24.16 8.42 -13.07
C LYS A 336 -22.98 9.01 -12.28
N GLU A 337 -22.81 8.57 -11.04
CA GLU A 337 -21.71 9.00 -10.18
C GLU A 337 -20.37 8.45 -10.64
N ARG A 338 -20.35 7.17 -11.05
CA ARG A 338 -19.18 6.53 -11.67
C ARG A 338 -18.72 7.31 -12.91
N ASP A 339 -19.64 7.61 -13.82
CA ASP A 339 -19.32 8.35 -15.06
C ASP A 339 -18.87 9.79 -14.78
N ARG A 340 -19.49 10.46 -13.80
CA ARG A 340 -19.07 11.80 -13.34
C ARG A 340 -17.65 11.78 -12.79
N PHE A 341 -17.36 10.91 -11.82
CA PHE A 341 -16.05 10.83 -11.19
C PHE A 341 -14.96 10.49 -12.21
N LEU A 342 -15.17 9.44 -13.02
CA LEU A 342 -14.22 9.04 -14.06
C LEU A 342 -14.04 10.11 -15.15
N GLY A 343 -15.11 10.82 -15.51
CA GLY A 343 -15.05 11.95 -16.44
C GLY A 343 -14.18 13.09 -15.92
N MET A 344 -14.18 13.34 -14.61
CA MET A 344 -13.38 14.39 -13.98
C MET A 344 -11.91 13.99 -13.80
N VAL A 345 -11.64 12.85 -13.17
CA VAL A 345 -10.24 12.45 -12.85
C VAL A 345 -9.39 12.19 -14.09
N GLN A 346 -10.01 11.83 -15.22
CA GLN A 346 -9.30 11.63 -16.49
C GLN A 346 -8.85 12.93 -17.15
N ARG A 347 -9.44 14.07 -16.77
CA ARG A 347 -9.06 15.42 -17.23
C ARG A 347 -8.53 16.28 -16.08
N LEU A 348 -7.91 15.64 -15.07
CA LEU A 348 -7.44 16.29 -13.86
C LEU A 348 -6.69 17.61 -14.11
N PRO A 349 -5.75 17.73 -15.07
CA PRO A 349 -5.05 19.01 -15.31
C PRO A 349 -5.96 20.18 -15.71
N ASP A 350 -7.12 19.88 -16.30
CA ASP A 350 -8.05 20.87 -16.87
C ASP A 350 -9.19 21.24 -15.91
N LEU A 351 -9.19 20.70 -14.69
CA LEU A 351 -10.23 20.97 -13.71
C LEU A 351 -10.07 22.38 -13.12
N THR A 352 -11.19 23.10 -13.05
CA THR A 352 -11.29 24.38 -12.32
C THR A 352 -11.31 24.12 -10.80
N SER A 353 -11.15 25.17 -10.00
CA SER A 353 -11.28 25.07 -8.54
C SER A 353 -12.65 24.55 -8.09
N ASP A 354 -13.73 24.95 -8.77
CA ASP A 354 -15.08 24.46 -8.51
C ASP A 354 -15.27 22.99 -8.91
N ASP A 355 -14.51 22.51 -9.89
CA ASP A 355 -14.48 21.09 -10.22
C ASP A 355 -13.72 20.30 -9.14
N ILE A 356 -12.60 20.83 -8.61
CA ILE A 356 -11.84 20.17 -7.54
C ILE A 356 -12.69 19.89 -6.29
N LYS A 357 -13.60 20.81 -5.93
CA LYS A 357 -14.57 20.62 -4.83
C LYS A 357 -15.52 19.44 -5.04
N LYS A 358 -15.65 18.94 -6.27
CA LYS A 358 -16.51 17.81 -6.63
C LYS A 358 -15.72 16.50 -6.80
N LEU A 359 -14.41 16.46 -6.58
CA LEU A 359 -13.59 15.26 -6.84
C LEU A 359 -13.81 14.10 -5.88
N ASN A 360 -14.52 14.27 -4.77
CA ASN A 360 -14.89 13.15 -3.91
C ASN A 360 -15.95 12.27 -4.60
N VAL A 361 -15.82 10.95 -4.44
CA VAL A 361 -16.86 10.00 -4.83
C VAL A 361 -18.04 10.16 -3.88
N GLN A 362 -19.23 10.29 -4.44
CA GLN A 362 -20.48 10.43 -3.69
C GLN A 362 -21.16 9.08 -3.54
N VAL A 363 -21.76 8.84 -2.38
CA VAL A 363 -22.54 7.63 -2.10
C VAL A 363 -23.94 8.07 -1.67
N PRO A 364 -25.02 7.46 -2.18
CA PRO A 364 -26.37 7.68 -1.68
C PRO A 364 -26.45 7.45 -0.16
N LEU A 365 -27.08 8.37 0.57
CA LEU A 365 -27.13 8.33 2.05
C LEU A 365 -27.80 7.06 2.58
N ASP A 366 -28.79 6.54 1.86
CA ASP A 366 -29.50 5.30 2.17
C ASP A 366 -28.60 4.05 2.08
N ARG A 367 -27.45 4.14 1.42
CA ARG A 367 -26.43 3.09 1.35
C ARG A 367 -25.35 3.20 2.43
N LEU A 368 -25.32 4.29 3.20
CA LEU A 368 -24.33 4.52 4.25
C LEU A 368 -24.86 4.07 5.61
N VAL A 369 -24.13 3.15 6.24
CA VAL A 369 -24.33 2.79 7.64
C VAL A 369 -23.78 3.92 8.51
N ASN A 370 -24.54 4.35 9.53
CA ASN A 370 -24.19 5.49 10.39
C ASN A 370 -24.06 6.84 9.64
N HIS A 371 -24.92 7.10 8.65
CA HIS A 371 -24.96 8.38 7.93
C HIS A 371 -25.46 9.56 8.77
N GLN A 372 -25.97 9.30 9.99
CA GLN A 372 -26.34 10.34 10.93
C GLN A 372 -25.12 10.78 11.73
N LYS A 373 -24.90 12.09 11.80
CA LYS A 373 -23.83 12.67 12.59
C LYS A 373 -24.01 12.29 14.06
N ASP A 374 -22.94 11.78 14.65
CA ASP A 374 -22.88 11.54 16.08
C ASP A 374 -22.55 12.86 16.81
N ASP A 375 -23.56 13.49 17.42
CA ASP A 375 -23.41 14.76 18.13
C ASP A 375 -22.91 14.58 19.58
N ARG A 376 -22.56 13.36 20.00
CA ARG A 376 -22.08 13.08 21.37
C ARG A 376 -20.72 13.72 21.69
N GLY A 377 -20.00 14.24 20.69
CA GLY A 377 -18.72 14.92 20.87
C GLY A 377 -17.61 14.01 21.39
N ILE A 378 -16.46 14.59 21.72
CA ILE A 378 -15.46 13.93 22.56
C ILE A 378 -15.97 14.12 23.99
N PHE A 379 -16.39 13.03 24.64
CA PHE A 379 -16.87 13.06 26.02
C PHE A 379 -15.81 13.58 26.99
#